data_AF-V5J683-F1
#
_entry.id   AF-V5J683-F1
#
_cell.length_a   1.000
_cell.length_b   1.000
_cell.length_c   1.000
_cell.angle_alpha   90.00
_cell.angle_beta   90.00
_cell.angle_gamma   90.00
#
_symmetry.space_group_name_H-M   'P 1'
#
loop_
_entity.id
_entity.type
_entity.pdbx_description
1 polymer ?
#
loop_
_entity_poly.entity_id
_entity_poly.type
_entity_poly.pdbx_seq_one_letter_code
_entity_poly.pdbx_strand_id
1 'polypeptide(L)'
;RYATMDLQCDLYPSCGPYAYCDTNTSPLCNCIRGFNPWSMEQWNMGDGTSGCVRRTPLSCRRDGFLPMKKMKLPTTTMATVDRRISGKECKQKCLMDCNCTAYANADIKNGGLGCVIWTGELVDIRTYVDWRSRSLCQ
;
A
#
# COMPACT_ATOMS: atom_id res chain seq x y z
N ARG A 1 9.91 -20.83 -19.22
CA ARG A 1 9.48 -21.40 -17.92
C ARG A 1 8.23 -20.63 -17.52
N TYR A 2 7.07 -21.28 -17.51
CA TYR A 2 5.81 -20.63 -17.14
C TYR A 2 5.95 -20.10 -15.71
N ALA A 3 5.68 -18.81 -15.54
CA ALA A 3 5.60 -18.20 -14.22
C ALA A 3 4.58 -19.01 -13.42
N THR A 4 5.01 -19.61 -12.32
CA THR A 4 4.10 -20.19 -11.35
C THR A 4 3.15 -19.07 -10.93
N MET A 5 1.90 -19.20 -11.33
CA MET A 5 0.83 -18.32 -10.90
C MET A 5 0.74 -18.51 -9.39
N ASP A 6 1.31 -17.59 -8.61
CA ASP A 6 1.22 -17.55 -7.16
C ASP A 6 -0.22 -17.13 -6.80
N LEU A 7 -1.16 -18.04 -7.05
CA LEU A 7 -2.61 -17.84 -6.95
C LEU A 7 -3.01 -17.24 -5.58
N GLN A 8 -2.22 -17.53 -4.55
CA GLN A 8 -2.46 -17.10 -3.17
C GLN A 8 -2.54 -15.58 -2.99
N CYS A 9 -1.67 -14.80 -3.66
CA CYS A 9 -1.69 -13.33 -3.59
C CYS A 9 -2.25 -12.66 -4.86
N ASP A 10 -2.57 -13.44 -5.90
CA ASP A 10 -3.18 -12.95 -7.14
C ASP A 10 -4.72 -13.00 -7.12
N LEU A 11 -5.32 -13.71 -6.15
CA LEU A 11 -6.76 -13.64 -5.90
C LEU A 11 -7.13 -12.28 -5.29
N TYR A 12 -8.17 -11.65 -5.83
CA TYR A 12 -8.62 -10.33 -5.42
C TYR A 12 -9.85 -10.41 -4.50
N PRO A 13 -9.86 -9.74 -3.32
CA PRO A 13 -8.73 -9.31 -2.48
C PRO A 13 -8.34 -10.39 -1.46
N SER A 14 -7.09 -10.88 -1.50
CA SER A 14 -6.60 -11.89 -0.53
C SER A 14 -6.42 -11.37 0.90
N CYS A 15 -6.16 -10.08 1.10
CA CYS A 15 -5.94 -9.47 2.42
C CYS A 15 -6.83 -8.24 2.60
N GLY A 16 -7.23 -7.97 3.84
CA GLY A 16 -8.06 -6.83 4.19
C GLY A 16 -7.37 -5.46 4.10
N PRO A 17 -8.08 -4.38 4.41
CA PRO A 17 -7.56 -3.01 4.37
C PRO A 17 -6.27 -2.82 5.16
N TYR A 18 -5.36 -2.00 4.62
CA TYR A 18 -4.06 -1.67 5.21
C TYR A 18 -3.17 -2.88 5.55
N ALA A 19 -3.44 -4.03 4.92
CA ALA A 19 -2.59 -5.20 4.88
C ALA A 19 -2.07 -5.42 3.45
N TYR A 20 -0.95 -6.13 3.33
CA TYR A 20 -0.40 -6.57 2.06
C TYR A 20 -0.14 -8.07 2.07
N CYS A 21 -0.30 -8.69 0.90
CA CYS A 21 -0.01 -10.11 0.71
C CYS A 21 1.46 -10.32 0.33
N ASP A 22 2.13 -11.26 1.00
CA ASP A 22 3.50 -11.68 0.70
C ASP A 22 3.61 -13.21 0.72
N THR A 23 3.88 -13.80 -0.45
CA THR A 23 3.99 -15.26 -0.63
C THR A 23 5.18 -15.88 0.09
N ASN A 24 6.10 -15.07 0.62
CA ASN A 24 7.26 -15.53 1.38
C ASN A 24 7.02 -15.53 2.90
N THR A 25 5.80 -15.22 3.34
CA THR A 25 5.46 -15.11 4.77
C THR A 25 4.35 -16.07 5.15
N SER A 26 4.31 -16.46 6.44
CA SER A 26 3.24 -17.24 7.03
C SER A 26 2.87 -16.60 8.37
N PRO A 27 1.65 -16.03 8.53
CA PRO A 27 0.58 -15.95 7.54
C PRO A 27 0.93 -15.04 6.33
N LEU A 28 0.21 -15.23 5.21
CA LEU A 28 0.45 -14.50 3.96
C LEU A 28 0.19 -12.99 4.07
N CYS A 29 -0.81 -12.62 4.88
CA CYS A 29 -1.18 -11.22 5.09
C CYS A 29 -0.29 -10.59 6.15
N ASN A 30 0.18 -9.39 5.86
CA ASN A 30 1.05 -8.61 6.73
C ASN A 30 0.48 -7.20 6.89
N CYS A 31 0.41 -6.69 8.12
CA CYS A 31 0.04 -5.29 8.31
C CYS A 31 1.12 -4.36 7.81
N ILE A 32 0.71 -3.23 7.21
CA ILE A 32 1.62 -2.14 6.89
C ILE A 32 2.33 -1.68 8.17
N ARG A 33 3.61 -1.32 8.07
CA ARG A 33 4.39 -0.84 9.21
C ARG A 33 3.70 0.36 9.87
N GLY A 34 3.45 0.27 11.17
CA GLY A 34 2.69 1.27 11.91
C GLY A 34 1.20 0.91 12.10
N PHE A 35 0.78 -0.27 11.64
CA PHE A 35 -0.55 -0.82 11.84
C PHE A 35 -0.50 -2.09 12.70
N ASN A 36 -1.63 -2.42 13.31
CA ASN A 36 -1.90 -3.67 14.03
C ASN A 36 -3.06 -4.39 13.37
N PRO A 37 -3.16 -5.73 13.51
CA PRO A 37 -4.35 -6.46 13.08
C PRO A 37 -5.61 -5.86 13.71
N TRP A 38 -6.68 -5.75 12.92
CA TRP A 38 -7.98 -5.33 13.44
C TRP A 38 -8.53 -6.34 14.47
N SER A 39 -8.40 -7.63 14.15
CA SER A 39 -8.73 -8.73 15.05
C SER A 39 -7.50 -9.63 15.24
N MET A 40 -6.93 -9.60 16.44
CA MET A 40 -5.82 -10.49 16.79
C MET A 40 -6.23 -11.96 16.79
N GLU A 41 -7.50 -12.26 17.10
CA GLU A 41 -8.04 -13.61 17.08
C GLU A 41 -8.02 -14.21 15.67
N GLN A 42 -8.59 -13.50 14.69
CA GLN A 42 -8.56 -13.92 13.29
C GLN A 42 -7.13 -14.00 12.76
N TRP A 43 -6.30 -13.00 13.10
CA TRP A 43 -4.91 -12.97 12.66
C TRP A 43 -4.10 -14.17 13.15
N ASN A 44 -4.32 -14.61 14.39
CA ASN A 44 -3.67 -15.81 14.96
C ASN A 44 -4.15 -17.11 14.29
N MET A 45 -5.34 -17.10 13.67
CA MET A 45 -5.85 -18.20 12.86
C MET A 45 -5.39 -18.13 11.39
N GLY A 46 -4.58 -17.13 11.03
CA GLY A 46 -4.12 -16.89 9.66
C GLY A 46 -5.15 -16.18 8.77
N ASP A 47 -6.25 -15.68 9.34
CA ASP A 47 -7.27 -14.91 8.64
C ASP A 47 -6.94 -13.41 8.71
N GLY A 48 -6.48 -12.87 7.58
CA GLY A 48 -6.17 -11.45 7.40
C GLY A 48 -7.28 -10.62 6.75
N THR A 49 -8.49 -11.15 6.59
CA THR A 49 -9.58 -10.50 5.85
C THR A 49 -10.08 -9.22 6.50
N SER A 50 -10.05 -9.13 7.83
CA SER A 50 -10.40 -7.90 8.56
C SER A 50 -9.36 -6.78 8.42
N GLY A 51 -8.17 -7.08 7.89
CA GLY A 51 -7.13 -6.09 7.68
C GLY A 51 -6.54 -5.54 8.97
N CYS A 52 -6.07 -4.29 8.89
CA CYS A 52 -5.25 -3.66 9.92
C CYS A 52 -5.69 -2.23 10.22
N VAL A 53 -5.39 -1.79 11.43
CA VAL A 53 -5.74 -0.49 12.00
C VAL A 53 -4.46 0.25 12.40
N ARG A 54 -4.44 1.57 12.18
CA ARG A 54 -3.27 2.38 12.50
C ARG A 54 -3.02 2.39 14.01
N ARG A 55 -1.77 2.17 14.43
CA ARG A 55 -1.37 2.18 15.85
C ARG A 55 -1.51 3.55 16.51
N THR A 56 -1.26 4.60 15.73
CA THR A 56 -1.25 5.98 16.21
C THR A 56 -2.17 6.82 15.34
N PRO A 57 -3.15 7.55 15.92
CA PRO A 57 -4.01 8.44 15.16
C PRO A 57 -3.21 9.49 14.37
N LEU A 58 -3.72 9.85 13.19
CA LEU A 58 -3.14 10.89 12.36
C LEU A 58 -3.38 12.28 12.97
N SER A 59 -2.42 13.18 12.76
CA SER A 59 -2.48 14.58 13.20
C SER A 59 -2.64 15.56 12.04
N CYS A 60 -2.66 15.03 10.80
CA CYS A 60 -2.56 15.70 9.51
C CYS A 60 -1.24 16.47 9.33
N ARG A 61 -0.98 17.48 10.18
CA ARG A 61 0.12 18.44 9.98
C ARG A 61 1.51 17.93 10.36
N ARG A 62 1.61 16.95 11.25
CA ARG A 62 2.89 16.38 11.71
C ARG A 62 3.11 14.95 11.21
N ASP A 63 2.27 14.52 10.27
CA ASP A 63 2.32 13.16 9.77
C ASP A 63 3.48 13.00 8.78
N GLY A 64 3.87 11.75 8.57
CA GLY A 64 4.94 11.37 7.67
C GLY A 64 4.58 10.07 6.97
N PHE A 65 5.44 9.68 6.03
CA PHE A 65 5.24 8.47 5.22
C PHE A 65 6.46 7.56 5.33
N LEU A 66 6.18 6.27 5.41
CA LEU A 66 7.14 5.19 5.34
C LEU A 66 7.10 4.57 3.92
N PRO A 67 8.24 4.52 3.21
CA PRO A 67 8.27 3.93 1.88
C PRO A 67 8.19 2.40 1.96
N MET A 68 7.18 1.85 1.30
CA MET A 68 7.00 0.44 1.03
C MET A 68 7.50 0.13 -0.39
N LYS A 69 8.60 -0.62 -0.49
CA LYS A 69 9.21 -0.96 -1.77
C LYS A 69 8.62 -2.23 -2.35
N LYS A 70 8.73 -2.37 -3.67
CA LYS A 70 8.32 -3.56 -4.42
C LYS A 70 6.84 -3.91 -4.30
N MET A 71 5.99 -2.89 -4.42
CA MET A 71 4.57 -3.03 -4.19
C MET A 71 3.78 -3.08 -5.51
N LYS A 72 2.78 -3.96 -5.55
CA LYS A 72 1.55 -3.70 -6.32
C LYS A 72 0.85 -2.54 -5.61
N LEU A 73 0.53 -1.50 -6.37
CA LEU A 73 -0.18 -0.37 -5.80
C LEU A 73 -1.62 -0.77 -5.44
N PRO A 74 -2.22 -0.13 -4.42
CA PRO A 74 -3.61 -0.36 -4.06
C PRO A 74 -4.55 -0.07 -5.23
N THR A 75 -5.78 -0.56 -5.16
CA THR A 75 -6.81 -0.21 -6.15
C THR A 75 -6.98 1.31 -6.27
N THR A 76 -7.35 1.76 -7.48
CA THR A 76 -7.42 3.19 -7.81
C THR A 76 -8.83 3.76 -7.69
N THR A 77 -9.76 3.05 -7.05
CA THR A 77 -11.17 3.45 -6.89
C THR A 77 -11.29 4.83 -6.23
N MET A 78 -10.50 5.07 -5.18
CA MET A 78 -10.42 6.35 -4.46
C MET A 78 -9.03 6.99 -4.63
N ALA A 79 -8.55 7.03 -5.87
CA ALA A 79 -7.26 7.62 -6.21
C ALA A 79 -7.36 8.74 -7.24
N THR A 80 -6.52 9.76 -7.10
CA THR A 80 -6.34 10.81 -8.09
C THR A 80 -4.96 10.71 -8.73
N VAL A 81 -4.85 11.04 -10.01
CA VAL A 81 -3.60 10.94 -10.78
C VAL A 81 -3.25 12.30 -11.39
N ASP A 82 -2.02 12.75 -11.15
CA ASP A 82 -1.44 13.94 -11.76
C ASP A 82 -0.07 13.61 -12.35
N ARG A 83 0.01 13.50 -13.68
CA ARG A 83 1.25 13.10 -14.37
C ARG A 83 2.28 14.23 -14.52
N ARG A 84 1.94 15.46 -14.13
CA ARG A 84 2.77 16.64 -14.37
C ARG A 84 3.71 16.95 -13.22
N ILE A 85 3.38 16.49 -12.02
CA ILE A 85 4.11 16.81 -10.80
C ILE A 85 5.13 15.73 -10.44
N SER A 86 6.19 16.16 -9.77
CA SER A 86 7.25 15.31 -9.24
C SER A 86 6.81 14.53 -8.00
N GLY A 87 7.57 13.49 -7.64
CA GLY A 87 7.33 12.75 -6.38
C GLY A 87 7.45 13.63 -5.12
N LYS A 88 8.29 14.68 -5.15
CA LYS A 88 8.40 15.64 -4.03
C LYS A 88 7.13 16.47 -3.88
N GLU A 89 6.59 16.97 -4.98
CA GLU A 89 5.33 17.70 -4.99
C GLU A 89 4.15 16.79 -4.61
N CYS A 90 4.18 15.53 -5.05
CA CYS A 90 3.20 14.52 -4.67
C CYS A 90 3.15 14.33 -3.15
N LYS A 91 4.32 14.20 -2.50
CA LYS A 91 4.42 14.14 -1.03
C LYS A 91 3.81 15.37 -0.36
N GLN A 92 4.15 16.58 -0.85
CA GLN A 92 3.64 17.82 -0.26
C GLN A 92 2.13 17.96 -0.42
N LYS A 93 1.61 17.64 -1.61
CA LYS A 93 0.17 17.67 -1.89
C LYS A 93 -0.60 16.71 -0.98
N CYS A 94 -0.08 15.51 -0.76
CA CYS A 94 -0.65 14.56 0.17
C CYS A 94 -0.57 15.03 1.64
N LEU A 95 0.55 15.62 2.09
CA LEU A 95 0.67 16.19 3.45
C LEU A 95 -0.31 17.36 3.70
N MET A 96 -0.71 18.09 2.66
CA MET A 96 -1.66 19.20 2.76
C MET A 96 -3.12 18.75 2.72
N ASP A 97 -3.38 17.50 2.33
CA ASP A 97 -4.73 16.91 2.29
C ASP A 97 -4.89 15.92 3.45
N CYS A 98 -5.67 16.30 4.46
CA CYS A 98 -5.88 15.46 5.65
C CYS A 98 -6.62 14.14 5.36
N ASN A 99 -7.22 13.99 4.17
CA ASN A 99 -7.84 12.74 3.75
C ASN A 99 -6.87 11.84 2.97
N CYS A 100 -5.67 12.33 2.63
CA CYS A 100 -4.67 11.52 1.94
C CYS A 100 -4.17 10.40 2.86
N THR A 101 -4.20 9.16 2.37
CA THR A 101 -3.75 7.99 3.12
C THR A 101 -2.46 7.40 2.58
N ALA A 102 -2.16 7.60 1.29
CA ALA A 102 -0.91 7.21 0.66
C ALA A 102 -0.66 7.96 -0.65
N TYR A 103 0.59 7.93 -1.12
CA TYR A 103 0.96 8.39 -2.45
C TYR A 103 2.01 7.51 -3.11
N ALA A 104 2.13 7.59 -4.43
CA ALA A 104 3.16 6.91 -5.21
C ALA A 104 3.45 7.65 -6.52
N ASN A 105 4.58 7.33 -7.17
CA ASN A 105 4.83 7.82 -8.52
C ASN A 105 3.91 7.10 -9.53
N ALA A 106 3.43 7.84 -10.52
CA ALA A 106 2.56 7.30 -11.57
C ALA A 106 3.33 6.48 -12.62
N ASP A 107 4.60 6.81 -12.86
CA ASP A 107 5.55 6.06 -13.69
C ASP A 107 6.83 5.76 -12.90
N ILE A 108 7.53 4.69 -13.26
CA ILE A 108 8.82 4.26 -12.69
C ILE A 108 10.02 4.66 -13.57
N LYS A 109 9.79 5.11 -14.81
CA LYS A 109 10.84 5.51 -15.74
C LYS A 109 11.46 6.85 -15.34
N ASN A 110 12.75 7.02 -15.67
CA ASN A 110 13.49 8.29 -15.56
C ASN A 110 13.39 8.99 -14.17
N GLY A 111 13.55 8.22 -13.09
CA GLY A 111 13.47 8.77 -11.72
C GLY A 111 12.04 8.90 -11.16
N GLY A 112 11.03 8.52 -11.95
CA GLY A 112 9.63 8.49 -11.59
C GLY A 112 8.96 9.84 -11.73
N LEU A 113 8.03 9.92 -12.69
CA LEU A 113 7.22 11.11 -12.97
C LEU A 113 5.75 10.83 -12.67
N GLY A 114 5.05 11.90 -12.32
CA GLY A 114 3.65 11.86 -11.98
C GLY A 114 3.38 11.32 -10.59
N CYS A 115 2.15 11.54 -10.15
CA CYS A 115 1.69 11.34 -8.79
C CYS A 115 0.37 10.58 -8.82
N VAL A 116 0.25 9.62 -7.90
CA VAL A 116 -1.02 8.99 -7.53
C VAL A 116 -1.21 9.24 -6.05
N ILE A 117 -2.37 9.77 -5.67
CA ILE A 117 -2.76 10.02 -4.28
C ILE A 117 -4.02 9.22 -3.99
N TRP A 118 -4.02 8.47 -2.90
CA TRP A 118 -5.18 7.74 -2.40
C TRP A 118 -5.83 8.48 -1.24
N THR A 119 -7.16 8.39 -1.18
CA THR A 119 -7.98 8.79 -0.04
C THR A 119 -8.76 7.59 0.47
N GLY A 120 -8.90 7.43 1.78
CA GLY A 120 -9.60 6.28 2.37
C GLY A 120 -8.73 5.02 2.42
N GLU A 121 -9.39 3.86 2.44
CA GLU A 121 -8.71 2.58 2.70
C GLU A 121 -7.84 2.09 1.54
N LEU A 122 -6.69 1.53 1.89
CA LEU A 122 -5.77 0.92 0.92
C LEU A 122 -6.04 -0.59 0.90
N VAL A 123 -6.46 -1.10 -0.25
CA VAL A 123 -6.84 -2.51 -0.45
C VAL A 123 -6.12 -3.09 -1.67
N ASP A 124 -6.02 -4.42 -1.74
CA ASP A 124 -5.37 -5.16 -2.84
C ASP A 124 -3.89 -4.83 -3.03
N ILE A 125 -3.17 -4.79 -1.90
CA ILE A 125 -1.72 -4.59 -1.88
C ILE A 125 -1.04 -5.95 -1.84
N ARG A 126 0.04 -6.11 -2.62
CA ARG A 126 0.96 -7.24 -2.50
C ARG A 126 2.39 -6.81 -2.71
N THR A 127 3.33 -7.59 -2.19
CA THR A 127 4.74 -7.45 -2.53
C THR A 127 5.09 -8.28 -3.77
N TYR A 128 6.18 -7.88 -4.42
CA TYR A 128 6.86 -8.68 -5.43
C TYR A 128 8.32 -8.91 -5.01
N VAL A 129 8.89 -10.03 -5.43
CA VAL A 129 10.33 -10.28 -5.30
C VAL A 129 11.12 -9.39 -6.27
N ASP A 130 10.51 -9.01 -7.40
CA ASP A 130 11.11 -8.22 -8.48
C ASP A 130 11.47 -6.77 -8.08
N TRP A 131 12.50 -6.22 -8.70
CA TRP A 131 13.11 -4.92 -8.39
C TRP A 131 12.53 -3.76 -9.19
N ARG A 132 11.73 -4.02 -10.25
CA ARG A 132 11.08 -2.97 -11.08
C ARG A 132 9.72 -2.50 -10.57
N SER A 133 9.29 -2.96 -9.41
CA SER A 133 8.00 -2.57 -8.82
C SER A 133 8.03 -1.18 -8.17
N ARG A 134 6.83 -0.59 -8.05
CA ARG A 134 6.62 0.77 -7.54
C ARG A 134 6.87 0.84 -6.03
N SER A 135 7.18 2.05 -5.57
CA SER A 135 7.19 2.37 -4.14
C SER A 135 5.87 3.03 -3.76
N LEU A 136 5.18 2.46 -2.78
CA LEU A 136 4.02 3.07 -2.13
C LEU A 136 4.52 3.79 -0.87
N CYS A 137 4.11 5.04 -0.65
CA CYS A 137 4.42 5.78 0.56
C CYS A 137 3.17 5.88 1.43
N GLN A 138 3.22 5.27 2.62
CA GLN A 138 2.11 5.20 3.58
C GLN A 138 2.60 5.65 4.96
#